data_AF-A0A330HJK7-F1
#
_entry.id   AF-A0A330HJK7-F1
#
_cell.length_a   1.000
_cell.length_b   1.000
_cell.length_c   1.000
_cell.angle_alpha   90.00
_cell.angle_beta   90.00
_cell.angle_gamma   90.00
#
_symmetry.space_group_name_H-M   'P 1'
#
loop_
_entity.id
_entity.type
_entity.pdbx_description
1 polymer ?
#
loop_
_entity_poly.entity_id
_entity_poly.type
_entity_poly.pdbx_seq_one_letter_code
_entity_poly.pdbx_strand_id
1 'polypeptide(L)'
;MACGLQIGVQGGAHGSSLRIIDPPADEKFVVGKEEMVYADDAIIRAASARSLRLAGFAASSSAMSAPAGATPRSRQTSSRYERARRETVTEKQNRAAEELKNRRERKAFTAEKRRYLGREIEFDLPAPIVVGKRVVRSVRVRYGVGLDFLGQLSNHPLVEEPIQEVDGSTQAAKERTTTDAGRYSARMHVGEAFVSEINLRG
;
A
#
# COMPACT_ATOMS: atom_id res chain seq x y z
N MET A 1 -1.90 27.54 2.86
CA MET A 1 -1.40 26.81 1.67
C MET A 1 -1.70 27.64 0.43
N ALA A 2 -0.69 27.91 -0.40
CA ALA A 2 -0.86 28.55 -1.70
C ALA A 2 -0.14 27.73 -2.78
N CYS A 3 -0.85 27.38 -3.86
CA CYS A 3 -0.24 26.72 -5.02
C CYS A 3 -0.32 27.65 -6.24
N GLY A 4 0.78 27.73 -6.99
CA GLY A 4 0.84 28.40 -8.28
C GLY A 4 1.29 27.38 -9.33
N LEU A 5 0.44 27.12 -10.32
CA LEU A 5 0.76 26.29 -11.46
C LEU A 5 0.92 27.17 -12.68
N GLN A 6 2.13 27.17 -13.26
CA GLN A 6 2.40 27.75 -14.56
C GLN A 6 2.62 26.60 -15.54
N ILE A 7 1.84 26.54 -16.61
CA ILE A 7 2.03 25.53 -17.66
C ILE A 7 2.67 26.25 -18.86
N GLY A 8 3.88 25.84 -19.20
CA GLY A 8 4.59 26.33 -20.39
C GLY A 8 4.03 25.68 -21.64
N VAL A 9 3.90 26.46 -22.71
CA VAL A 9 3.54 25.97 -24.04
C VAL A 9 4.77 25.55 -24.83
N GLN A 10 4.64 24.55 -25.70
CA GLN A 10 5.75 24.05 -26.51
C GLN A 10 6.32 25.16 -27.42
N GLY A 11 7.62 25.44 -27.28
CA GLY A 11 8.30 26.55 -27.98
C GLY A 11 8.26 27.90 -27.27
N GLY A 12 7.63 27.99 -26.10
CA GLY A 12 7.60 29.21 -25.29
C GLY A 12 8.90 29.45 -24.50
N ALA A 13 9.15 30.71 -24.13
CA ALA A 13 10.33 31.13 -23.36
C ALA A 13 10.36 30.61 -21.91
N HIS A 14 9.26 30.05 -21.41
CA HIS A 14 9.12 29.58 -20.03
C HIS A 14 8.56 28.14 -20.02
N GLY A 15 9.23 27.26 -19.28
CA GLY A 15 8.75 25.89 -19.03
C GLY A 15 7.62 25.86 -17.99
N SER A 16 6.92 24.73 -17.91
CA SER A 16 5.94 24.50 -16.84
C SER A 16 6.62 24.48 -15.48
N SER A 17 6.08 25.21 -14.51
CA SER A 17 6.56 25.22 -13.13
C SER A 17 5.41 25.09 -12.15
N LEU A 18 5.63 24.29 -11.10
CA LEU A 18 4.74 24.17 -9.97
C LEU A 18 5.46 24.76 -8.75
N ARG A 19 4.90 25.82 -8.19
CA ARG A 19 5.39 26.42 -6.95
C ARG A 19 4.42 26.11 -5.83
N ILE A 20 4.87 25.32 -4.87
CA ILE A 20 4.16 25.02 -3.62
C ILE A 20 4.85 25.82 -2.52
N ILE A 21 4.12 26.72 -1.87
CA ILE A 21 4.60 27.43 -0.68
C ILE A 21 3.86 26.83 0.51
N ASP A 22 4.57 26.02 1.28
CA ASP A 22 4.10 25.51 2.55
C ASP A 22 4.39 26.57 3.62
N PRO A 23 3.38 27.12 4.30
CA PRO A 23 3.63 28.06 5.39
C PRO A 23 4.44 27.38 6.50
N PRO A 24 5.35 28.10 7.16
CA PRO A 24 6.06 27.54 8.31
C PRO A 24 5.05 27.14 9.39
N ALA A 25 5.24 25.96 10.00
CA ALA A 25 4.44 25.54 11.12
C ALA A 25 4.77 26.41 12.36
N ASP A 26 3.74 26.78 13.13
CA ASP A 26 3.90 27.59 14.34
C ASP A 26 4.70 26.87 15.44
N GLU A 27 4.77 25.53 15.40
CA GLU A 27 5.53 24.69 16.32
C GLU A 27 6.37 23.65 15.58
N LYS A 28 7.59 23.39 16.08
CA LYS A 28 8.43 22.29 15.58
C LYS A 28 7.91 20.97 16.15
N PHE A 29 7.26 20.16 15.31
CA PHE A 29 6.97 18.78 15.64
C PHE A 29 8.28 17.98 15.73
N VAL A 30 8.63 17.52 16.92
CA VAL A 30 9.83 16.70 17.18
C VAL A 30 9.37 15.33 17.64
N VAL A 31 9.81 14.28 16.93
CA VAL A 31 9.60 12.89 17.36
C VAL A 31 10.75 12.50 18.27
N GLY A 32 10.47 12.31 19.56
CA GLY A 32 11.42 11.81 20.54
C GLY A 32 11.76 10.32 20.32
N LYS A 33 12.86 9.84 20.90
CA LYS A 33 13.24 8.41 20.81
C LYS A 33 12.15 7.48 21.34
N GLU A 34 11.47 7.89 22.41
CA GLU A 34 10.34 7.16 23.03
C GLU A 34 9.14 7.03 22.07
N GLU A 35 8.99 7.98 21.14
CA GLU A 35 7.84 8.06 20.22
C GLU A 35 8.12 7.35 18.88
N MET A 36 9.35 6.90 18.65
CA MET A 36 9.75 6.21 17.42
C MET A 36 8.95 4.92 17.18
N VAL A 37 8.51 4.25 18.25
CA VAL A 37 7.67 3.05 18.14
C VAL A 37 6.35 3.35 17.42
N TYR A 38 5.74 4.51 17.70
CA TYR A 38 4.50 4.93 17.05
C TYR A 38 4.74 5.44 15.62
N ALA A 39 5.88 6.11 15.38
CA ALA A 39 6.27 6.53 14.05
C ALA A 39 6.47 5.33 13.12
N ASP A 40 7.17 4.31 13.60
CA ASP A 40 7.42 3.10 12.83
C ASP A 40 6.16 2.23 12.67
N ASP A 41 5.28 2.16 13.67
CA ASP A 41 3.97 1.53 13.56
C ASP A 41 3.13 2.19 12.45
N ALA A 42 3.09 3.53 12.42
CA ALA A 42 2.38 4.27 11.38
C ALA A 42 2.91 3.96 9.98
N ILE A 43 4.24 3.84 9.82
CA ILE A 43 4.87 3.44 8.55
C ILE A 43 4.44 2.04 8.15
N ILE A 44 4.54 1.06 9.05
CA ILE A 44 4.19 -0.34 8.79
C ILE A 44 2.72 -0.46 8.39
N ARG A 45 1.81 0.18 9.13
CA ARG A 45 0.37 0.18 8.83
C ARG A 45 0.07 0.82 7.50
N ALA A 46 0.67 1.97 7.21
CA ALA A 46 0.45 2.68 5.95
C ALA A 46 0.94 1.85 4.75
N ALA A 47 2.15 1.30 4.83
CA ALA A 47 2.71 0.44 3.79
C ALA A 47 1.87 -0.84 3.60
N SER A 48 1.55 -1.53 4.69
CA SER A 48 0.72 -2.75 4.69
C SER A 48 -0.67 -2.49 4.13
N ALA A 49 -1.37 -1.46 4.60
CA ALA A 49 -2.70 -1.10 4.14
C ALA A 49 -2.68 -0.74 2.64
N ARG A 50 -1.65 -0.03 2.17
CA ARG A 50 -1.49 0.29 0.75
C ARG A 50 -1.25 -0.96 -0.09
N SER A 51 -0.35 -1.83 0.33
CA SER A 51 -0.05 -3.11 -0.33
C SER A 51 -1.29 -3.99 -0.45
N LEU A 52 -2.05 -4.13 0.64
CA LEU A 52 -3.33 -4.85 0.67
C LEU A 52 -4.34 -4.23 -0.31
N ARG A 53 -4.48 -2.90 -0.28
CA ARG A 53 -5.41 -2.18 -1.17
C ARG A 53 -5.09 -2.43 -2.64
N LEU A 54 -3.82 -2.32 -3.00
CA LEU A 54 -3.35 -2.58 -4.36
C LEU A 54 -3.65 -4.04 -4.73
N ALA A 55 -3.28 -5.01 -3.89
CA ALA A 55 -3.52 -6.43 -4.12
C ALA A 55 -5.02 -6.85 -4.12
N GLY A 56 -5.97 -5.93 -3.88
CA GLY A 56 -7.40 -6.21 -3.90
C GLY A 56 -7.95 -6.71 -2.56
N PHE A 57 -7.28 -6.40 -1.45
CA PHE A 57 -7.73 -6.66 -0.08
C PHE A 57 -8.23 -5.35 0.55
N ALA A 58 -9.39 -4.90 0.10
CA ALA A 58 -9.99 -3.64 0.49
C ALA A 58 -10.41 -3.61 1.97
N ALA A 59 -11.05 -4.68 2.45
CA ALA A 59 -11.52 -4.76 3.83
C ALA A 59 -10.34 -4.85 4.79
N SER A 60 -9.36 -5.71 4.46
CA SER A 60 -8.13 -5.89 5.25
C SER A 60 -7.29 -4.61 5.29
N SER A 61 -7.21 -3.88 4.17
CA SER A 61 -6.57 -2.55 4.12
C SER A 61 -7.26 -1.54 5.05
N SER A 62 -8.59 -1.52 5.07
CA SER A 62 -9.35 -0.62 5.94
C SER A 62 -9.23 -0.96 7.43
N ALA A 63 -9.10 -2.25 7.74
CA ALA A 63 -8.84 -2.75 9.07
C ALA A 63 -7.44 -2.34 9.54
N MET A 64 -6.41 -2.57 8.71
CA MET A 64 -5.01 -2.23 8.99
C MET A 64 -4.77 -0.73 9.22
N SER A 65 -5.38 0.12 8.39
CA SER A 65 -5.16 1.58 8.42
C SER A 65 -5.88 2.31 9.56
N ALA A 66 -6.96 1.73 10.09
CA ALA A 66 -7.77 2.33 11.14
C ALA A 66 -8.36 1.23 12.03
N PRO A 67 -7.55 0.63 12.91
CA PRO A 67 -7.95 -0.52 13.72
C PRO A 67 -8.97 -0.15 14.79
N ALA A 68 -8.84 1.04 15.38
CA ALA A 68 -9.65 1.46 16.53
C ALA A 68 -11.04 2.02 16.18
N GLY A 69 -11.43 2.04 14.90
CA GLY A 69 -12.75 2.53 14.49
C GLY A 69 -12.82 2.96 13.03
N ALA A 70 -13.72 3.88 12.70
CA ALA A 70 -13.95 4.31 11.32
C ALA A 70 -12.74 5.02 10.70
N THR A 71 -11.96 5.75 11.50
CA THR A 71 -10.86 6.61 11.03
C THR A 71 -9.58 6.36 11.84
N PRO A 72 -8.39 6.75 11.34
CA PRO A 72 -7.14 6.66 12.11
C PRO A 72 -7.14 7.47 13.41
N ARG A 73 -8.05 8.45 13.55
CA ARG A 73 -8.21 9.27 14.76
C ARG A 73 -9.20 8.68 15.77
N SER A 74 -9.87 7.58 15.42
CA SER A 74 -10.81 6.92 16.32
C SER A 74 -10.09 6.40 17.56
N ARG A 75 -10.64 6.67 18.75
CA ARG A 75 -10.11 6.26 20.05
C ARG A 75 -11.24 5.70 20.91
N GLN A 76 -10.89 4.89 21.90
CA GLN A 76 -11.86 4.42 22.89
C GLN A 76 -12.49 5.62 23.62
N THR A 77 -13.81 5.60 23.79
CA THR A 77 -14.53 6.64 24.53
C THR A 77 -15.38 6.02 25.63
N SER A 78 -15.72 6.79 26.66
CA SER A 78 -16.62 6.36 27.74
C SER A 78 -18.11 6.64 27.46
N SER A 79 -18.43 7.12 26.25
CA SER A 79 -19.74 7.71 25.92
C SER A 79 -20.68 6.75 25.18
N ARG A 80 -21.92 7.19 24.91
CA ARG A 80 -22.87 6.47 24.01
C ARG A 80 -22.25 6.13 22.64
N TYR A 81 -21.25 6.89 22.17
CA TYR A 81 -20.57 6.65 20.91
C TYR A 81 -19.61 5.45 20.93
N GLU A 82 -19.28 4.92 22.11
CA GLU A 82 -18.42 3.74 22.24
C GLU A 82 -19.06 2.48 21.65
N ARG A 83 -20.38 2.35 21.78
CA ARG A 83 -21.12 1.22 21.20
C ARG A 83 -21.00 1.22 19.68
N ALA A 84 -21.22 2.36 19.04
CA ALA A 84 -21.11 2.53 17.59
C ALA A 84 -19.67 2.30 17.09
N ARG A 85 -18.66 2.75 17.86
CA ARG A 85 -17.26 2.46 17.55
C ARG A 85 -16.98 0.96 17.56
N ARG A 86 -17.40 0.24 18.61
CA ARG A 86 -17.21 -1.21 18.73
C ARG A 86 -17.90 -1.97 17.60
N GLU A 87 -19.13 -1.60 17.26
CA GLU A 87 -19.85 -2.18 16.12
C GLU A 87 -19.07 -1.98 14.82
N THR A 88 -18.52 -0.79 14.57
CA THR A 88 -17.67 -0.52 13.41
C THR A 88 -16.41 -1.38 13.39
N VAL A 89 -15.74 -1.53 14.54
CA VAL A 89 -14.53 -2.35 14.67
C VAL A 89 -14.83 -3.83 14.40
N THR A 90 -15.90 -4.36 15.00
CA THR A 90 -16.34 -5.74 14.78
C THR A 90 -16.73 -5.98 13.32
N GLU A 91 -17.44 -5.04 12.70
CA GLU A 91 -17.79 -5.14 11.28
C GLU A 91 -16.55 -5.16 10.39
N LYS A 92 -15.55 -4.30 10.66
CA LYS A 92 -14.27 -4.31 9.94
C LYS A 92 -13.54 -5.64 10.10
N GLN A 93 -13.47 -6.16 11.33
CA GLN A 93 -12.88 -7.47 11.62
C GLN A 93 -13.54 -8.58 10.80
N ASN A 94 -14.87 -8.64 10.83
CA ASN A 94 -15.61 -9.67 10.11
C ASN A 94 -15.40 -9.56 8.60
N ARG A 95 -15.46 -8.35 8.03
CA ARG A 95 -15.22 -8.14 6.59
C ARG A 95 -13.79 -8.51 6.19
N ALA A 96 -12.79 -8.15 7.00
CA ALA A 96 -11.40 -8.51 6.73
C ALA A 96 -11.18 -10.03 6.83
N ALA A 97 -11.73 -10.68 7.86
CA ALA A 97 -11.64 -12.12 8.03
C ALA A 97 -12.30 -12.87 6.86
N GLU A 98 -13.49 -12.46 6.44
CA GLU A 98 -14.18 -13.05 5.28
C GLU A 98 -13.41 -12.82 3.97
N GLU A 99 -12.83 -11.63 3.78
CA GLU A 99 -11.98 -11.32 2.63
C GLU A 99 -10.72 -12.20 2.56
N LEU A 100 -10.08 -12.44 3.72
CA LEU A 100 -8.90 -13.28 3.84
C LEU A 100 -9.21 -14.77 3.70
N LYS A 101 -10.43 -15.21 4.03
CA LYS A 101 -10.91 -16.58 3.77
C LYS A 101 -11.27 -16.76 2.29
N ASN A 102 -12.02 -15.82 1.71
CA ASN A 102 -12.53 -15.93 0.35
C ASN A 102 -11.54 -15.39 -0.69
N ARG A 103 -10.44 -16.12 -0.89
CA ARG A 103 -9.34 -15.74 -1.78
C ARG A 103 -9.62 -15.93 -3.28
N ARG A 104 -10.81 -16.43 -3.66
CA ARG A 104 -11.11 -16.98 -5.00
C ARG A 104 -10.99 -15.98 -6.15
N GLU A 105 -11.22 -14.69 -5.90
CA GLU A 105 -11.11 -13.65 -6.93
C GLU A 105 -9.68 -13.18 -7.18
N ARG A 106 -8.72 -13.60 -6.34
CA ARG A 106 -7.32 -13.18 -6.44
C ARG A 106 -6.50 -14.19 -7.25
N LYS A 107 -5.58 -13.68 -8.05
CA LYS A 107 -4.62 -14.46 -8.82
C LYS A 107 -3.41 -14.78 -7.96
N ALA A 108 -3.13 -16.08 -7.82
CA ALA A 108 -1.89 -16.55 -7.23
C ALA A 108 -0.78 -16.54 -8.29
N PHE A 109 0.41 -16.06 -7.93
CA PHE A 109 1.58 -16.09 -8.80
C PHE A 109 2.86 -16.23 -7.96
N THR A 110 3.95 -16.63 -8.61
CA THR A 110 5.25 -16.78 -7.97
C THR A 110 6.21 -15.72 -8.50
N ALA A 111 6.91 -15.04 -7.60
CA ALA A 111 8.03 -14.14 -7.91
C ALA A 111 9.17 -14.46 -6.93
N GLU A 112 10.41 -14.52 -7.41
CA GLU A 112 11.60 -14.72 -6.56
C GLU A 112 11.51 -15.90 -5.57
N LYS A 113 10.98 -17.03 -6.04
CA LYS A 113 10.75 -18.26 -5.25
C LYS A 113 9.69 -18.12 -4.14
N ARG A 114 8.99 -16.99 -4.05
CA ARG A 114 7.88 -16.75 -3.11
C ARG A 114 6.54 -16.70 -3.81
N ARG A 115 5.50 -17.08 -3.08
CA ARG A 115 4.12 -17.09 -3.57
C ARG A 115 3.40 -15.83 -3.12
N TYR A 116 2.73 -15.21 -4.07
CA TYR A 116 1.96 -14.00 -3.89
C TYR A 116 0.51 -14.24 -4.30
N LEU A 117 -0.38 -13.46 -3.71
CA LEU A 117 -1.79 -13.44 -4.04
C LEU A 117 -2.25 -11.99 -4.27
N GLY A 118 -2.87 -11.72 -5.40
CA GLY A 118 -3.35 -10.38 -5.71
C GLY A 118 -4.08 -10.29 -7.04
N ARG A 119 -3.71 -9.34 -7.89
CA ARG A 119 -4.36 -9.08 -9.17
C ARG A 119 -3.38 -9.22 -10.32
N GLU A 120 -3.93 -9.66 -11.45
CA GLU A 120 -3.27 -9.65 -12.74
C GLU A 120 -4.15 -8.84 -13.69
N ILE A 121 -3.54 -7.89 -14.39
CA ILE A 121 -4.18 -7.09 -15.43
C ILE A 121 -3.34 -7.27 -16.68
N GLU A 122 -3.99 -7.63 -17.77
CA GLU A 122 -3.38 -7.68 -19.09
C GLU A 122 -4.19 -6.75 -20.00
N PHE A 123 -3.50 -5.85 -20.68
CA PHE A 123 -4.14 -4.92 -21.60
C PHE A 123 -3.25 -4.69 -22.82
N ASP A 124 -3.90 -4.48 -23.95
CA ASP A 124 -3.25 -4.12 -25.19
C ASP A 124 -2.91 -2.63 -25.19
N LEU A 125 -1.77 -2.32 -25.80
CA LEU A 125 -1.36 -0.94 -26.03
C LEU A 125 -2.16 -0.38 -27.22
N PRO A 126 -2.64 0.86 -27.14
CA PRO A 126 -3.38 1.48 -28.24
C PRO A 126 -2.53 1.64 -29.50
N ALA A 127 -1.21 1.72 -29.34
CA ALA A 127 -0.23 1.65 -30.42
C ALA A 127 0.98 0.83 -29.97
N PRO A 128 1.59 0.01 -30.86
CA PRO A 128 2.80 -0.71 -30.53
C PRO A 128 3.95 0.24 -30.19
N ILE A 129 4.73 -0.08 -29.16
CA ILE A 129 5.93 0.67 -28.79
C ILE A 129 7.17 -0.18 -29.09
N VAL A 130 8.27 0.46 -29.46
CA VAL A 130 9.56 -0.23 -29.67
C VAL A 130 10.41 -0.08 -28.41
N VAL A 131 10.75 -1.20 -27.78
CA VAL A 131 11.68 -1.26 -26.65
C VAL A 131 12.91 -2.03 -27.09
N GLY A 132 14.05 -1.37 -27.20
CA GLY A 132 15.25 -1.98 -27.77
C GLY A 132 15.04 -2.47 -29.21
N LYS A 133 14.97 -3.80 -29.41
CA LYS A 133 14.75 -4.43 -30.73
C LYS A 133 13.38 -5.11 -30.86
N ARG A 134 12.52 -5.02 -29.84
CA ARG A 134 11.22 -5.71 -29.79
C ARG A 134 10.09 -4.71 -29.92
N VAL A 135 9.12 -5.05 -30.76
CA VAL A 135 7.81 -4.38 -30.80
C VAL A 135 6.97 -4.96 -29.68
N VAL A 136 6.47 -4.10 -28.80
CA VAL A 136 5.60 -4.42 -27.67
C VAL A 136 4.19 -3.98 -28.02
N ARG A 137 3.22 -4.88 -27.85
CA ARG A 137 1.81 -4.65 -28.18
C ARG A 137 0.89 -4.79 -26.98
N SER A 138 1.34 -5.43 -25.91
CA SER A 138 0.55 -5.58 -24.69
C SER A 138 1.43 -5.56 -23.46
N VAL A 139 0.79 -5.27 -22.32
CA VAL A 139 1.45 -5.19 -21.02
C VAL A 139 0.70 -6.09 -20.06
N ARG A 140 1.45 -6.94 -19.36
CA ARG A 140 0.94 -7.68 -18.21
C ARG A 140 1.47 -7.05 -16.93
N VAL A 141 0.56 -6.60 -16.09
CA VAL A 141 0.85 -6.11 -14.75
C VAL A 141 0.35 -7.13 -13.73
N ARG A 142 1.24 -7.58 -12.84
CA ARG A 142 0.90 -8.40 -11.68
C ARG A 142 1.28 -7.65 -10.43
N TYR A 143 0.43 -7.68 -9.41
CA TYR A 143 0.82 -7.22 -8.10
C TYR A 143 0.06 -7.99 -7.04
N GLY A 144 0.72 -8.22 -5.91
CA GLY A 144 0.17 -9.07 -4.88
C GLY A 144 0.96 -8.97 -3.59
N VAL A 145 0.34 -9.50 -2.55
CA VAL A 145 0.93 -9.61 -1.22
C VAL A 145 1.40 -11.03 -0.97
N GLY A 146 2.47 -11.18 -0.21
CA GLY A 146 3.05 -12.49 0.12
C GLY A 146 2.04 -13.36 0.88
N LEU A 147 2.03 -14.67 0.60
CA LEU A 147 1.15 -15.59 1.33
C LEU A 147 1.48 -15.66 2.82
N ASP A 148 2.74 -15.52 3.20
CA ASP A 148 3.19 -15.53 4.59
C ASP A 148 2.63 -14.32 5.35
N PHE A 149 2.74 -13.12 4.76
CA PHE A 149 2.15 -11.89 5.26
C PHE A 149 0.62 -12.00 5.40
N LEU A 150 -0.07 -12.58 4.43
CA LEU A 150 -1.51 -12.85 4.52
C LEU A 150 -1.86 -13.87 5.61
N GLY A 151 -1.00 -14.86 5.84
CA GLY A 151 -1.16 -15.85 6.90
C GLY A 151 -1.12 -15.19 8.29
N GLN A 152 -0.12 -14.35 8.53
CA GLN A 152 0.01 -13.56 9.76
C GLN A 152 -1.21 -12.67 9.98
N LEU A 153 -1.63 -11.92 8.95
CA LEU A 153 -2.79 -11.05 9.04
C LEU A 153 -4.10 -11.81 9.32
N SER A 154 -4.21 -13.06 8.89
CA SER A 154 -5.38 -13.90 9.18
C SER A 154 -5.47 -14.29 10.65
N ASN A 155 -4.35 -14.37 11.36
CA ASN A 155 -4.29 -14.71 12.78
C ASN A 155 -4.58 -13.48 13.67
N HIS A 156 -4.14 -12.29 13.26
CA HIS A 156 -4.35 -11.03 13.98
C HIS A 156 -4.80 -9.89 13.04
N PRO A 157 -6.07 -9.89 12.58
CA PRO A 157 -6.53 -8.94 11.55
C PRO A 157 -6.67 -7.49 12.05
N LEU A 158 -6.80 -7.28 13.36
CA LEU A 158 -6.80 -5.96 14.00
C LEU A 158 -5.95 -6.01 15.27
N VAL A 159 -4.83 -5.29 15.25
CA VAL A 159 -4.02 -5.00 16.43
C VAL A 159 -4.14 -3.49 16.68
N GLU A 160 -4.66 -3.09 17.85
CA GLU A 160 -4.72 -1.67 18.25
C GLU A 160 -3.36 -1.17 18.77
N GLU A 161 -2.57 -2.05 19.38
CA GLU A 161 -1.21 -1.80 19.89
C GLU A 161 -0.19 -1.64 18.75
N PRO A 162 0.99 -1.03 18.99
CA PRO A 162 2.04 -0.95 17.98
C PRO A 162 2.36 -2.35 17.44
N ILE A 163 2.23 -2.52 16.12
CA ILE A 163 2.32 -3.83 15.44
C ILE A 163 3.66 -4.53 15.75
N GLN A 164 4.69 -3.75 16.04
CA GLN A 164 6.04 -4.23 16.38
C GLN A 164 6.14 -4.92 17.73
N GLU A 165 5.26 -4.57 18.66
CA GLU A 165 5.23 -5.14 20.01
C GLU A 165 4.45 -6.47 20.04
N VAL A 166 3.57 -6.69 19.04
CA VAL A 166 2.69 -7.87 18.98
C VAL A 166 3.25 -8.97 18.08
N ASP A 167 3.98 -8.61 17.02
CA ASP A 167 4.56 -9.61 16.12
C ASP A 167 5.87 -9.09 15.48
N GLY A 168 7.00 -9.63 15.91
CA GLY A 168 8.34 -9.28 15.38
C GLY A 168 8.50 -9.54 13.88
N SER A 169 7.56 -10.27 13.26
CA SER A 169 7.56 -10.64 11.85
C SER A 169 6.88 -9.62 10.91
N THR A 170 6.14 -8.63 11.42
CA THR A 170 5.55 -7.56 10.57
C THR A 170 6.56 -6.49 10.13
N GLN A 171 7.85 -6.69 10.45
CA GLN A 171 8.96 -5.90 9.91
C GLN A 171 9.08 -5.97 8.38
N ALA A 172 8.47 -6.98 7.74
CA ALA A 172 8.45 -7.14 6.28
C ALA A 172 7.93 -5.90 5.52
N ALA A 173 7.11 -5.03 6.14
CA ALA A 173 6.63 -3.79 5.52
C ALA A 173 7.51 -2.56 5.81
N LYS A 174 8.40 -2.64 6.82
CA LYS A 174 9.39 -1.60 7.16
C LYS A 174 10.63 -1.66 6.25
N GLU A 175 10.77 -2.75 5.51
CA GLU A 175 11.86 -2.96 4.58
C GLU A 175 11.83 -1.98 3.40
N ARG A 176 13.02 -1.71 2.87
CA ARG A 176 13.25 -0.74 1.80
C ARG A 176 12.45 -1.12 0.56
N THR A 177 11.84 -0.12 -0.09
CA THR A 177 11.32 -0.32 -1.44
C THR A 177 12.49 -0.52 -2.40
N THR A 178 12.53 -1.67 -3.07
CA THR A 178 13.53 -1.98 -4.10
C THR A 178 12.86 -2.04 -5.47
N THR A 179 13.63 -1.77 -6.52
CA THR A 179 13.14 -1.83 -7.89
C THR A 179 14.22 -2.42 -8.78
N ASP A 180 13.85 -3.47 -9.50
CA ASP A 180 14.71 -4.20 -10.41
C ASP A 180 14.16 -4.04 -11.83
N ALA A 181 14.95 -3.41 -12.70
CA ALA A 181 14.59 -3.21 -14.09
C ALA A 181 15.29 -4.25 -14.97
N GLY A 182 14.48 -5.09 -15.62
CA GLY A 182 14.90 -5.94 -16.73
C GLY A 182 14.68 -5.25 -18.08
N ARG A 183 15.10 -5.91 -19.17
CA ARG A 183 15.01 -5.35 -20.53
C ARG A 183 13.56 -5.17 -21.02
N TYR A 184 12.65 -6.05 -20.59
CA TYR A 184 11.23 -6.04 -20.95
C TYR A 184 10.34 -6.24 -19.73
N SER A 185 10.89 -6.00 -18.55
CA SER A 185 10.18 -6.17 -17.30
C SER A 185 10.68 -5.16 -16.27
N ALA A 186 9.83 -4.77 -15.35
CA ALA A 186 10.22 -4.01 -14.18
C ALA A 186 9.53 -4.65 -12.98
N ARG A 187 10.26 -4.79 -11.88
CA ARG A 187 9.74 -5.34 -10.63
C ARG A 187 10.00 -4.33 -9.52
N MET A 188 9.02 -4.16 -8.63
CA MET A 188 9.13 -3.36 -7.42
C MET A 188 8.72 -4.22 -6.24
N HIS A 189 9.48 -4.14 -5.16
CA HIS A 189 9.17 -4.78 -3.88
C HIS A 189 8.98 -3.75 -2.79
N VAL A 190 8.11 -4.07 -1.84
CA VAL A 190 8.10 -3.41 -0.52
C VAL A 190 8.36 -4.52 0.48
N GLY A 191 9.65 -4.71 0.77
CA GLY A 191 10.15 -5.85 1.50
C GLY A 191 9.63 -7.20 1.01
N GLU A 192 9.31 -8.06 1.96
CA GLU A 192 8.70 -9.37 1.68
C GLU A 192 7.19 -9.31 1.47
N ALA A 193 6.55 -8.22 1.90
CA ALA A 193 5.10 -8.11 2.00
C ALA A 193 4.41 -7.92 0.66
N PHE A 194 5.03 -7.23 -0.30
CA PHE A 194 4.41 -6.85 -1.56
C PHE A 194 5.37 -6.92 -2.74
N VAL A 195 4.84 -7.35 -3.88
CA VAL A 195 5.53 -7.31 -5.17
C VAL A 195 4.61 -6.70 -6.23
N SER A 196 5.19 -5.92 -7.13
CA SER A 196 4.56 -5.50 -8.38
C SER A 196 5.52 -5.79 -9.54
N GLU A 197 5.01 -6.43 -10.57
CA GLU A 197 5.72 -6.75 -11.79
C GLU A 197 4.99 -6.21 -13.00
N ILE A 198 5.73 -5.56 -13.88
CA ILE A 198 5.28 -5.17 -15.21
C ILE A 198 6.10 -6.00 -16.19
N ASN A 199 5.43 -6.65 -17.13
CA ASN A 199 6.04 -7.42 -18.21
C ASN A 199 5.52 -6.92 -19.55
N LEU A 200 6.44 -6.51 -20.41
CA LEU A 200 6.15 -6.05 -21.78
C LEU A 200 6.10 -7.25 -22.72
N ARG A 201 5.04 -7.33 -23.52
CA ARG A 201 4.75 -8.44 -24.45
C ARG A 201 4.61 -7.92 -25.87
N GLY A 202 5.12 -8.69 -26.83
CA GLY A 202 5.16 -8.32 -28.26
C GLY A 202 4.21 -9.13 -29.10
#